data_AF-A0A7X6VHX1-F1
#
_entry.id   AF-A0A7X6VHX1-F1
#
_cell.length_a   1.000
_cell.length_b   1.000
_cell.length_c   1.000
_cell.angle_alpha   90.00
_cell.angle_beta   90.00
_cell.angle_gamma   90.00
#
_symmetry.space_group_name_H-M   'P 1'
#
loop_
_entity.id
_entity.type
_entity.pdbx_description
1 polymer ?
#
loop_
_entity_poly.entity_id
_entity_poly.type
_entity_poly.pdbx_seq_one_letter_code
_entity_poly.pdbx_strand_id
1 'polypeptide(L)'
;MMQKGAEIRLPRKAKFVRIHASGDFFSQEYFDKWLKLCERTPNVHYWAFTKSLPYWIERIERIPPNLVLTASYGGKSDELIEKYGLRYAKVFKHERDVPKGMQIDTDDRHAMVNGPSFALIDNFEKEID
;
A
#
# COMPACT_ATOMS: atom_id res chain seq x y z
N MET A 1 -3.27 14.50 15.95
CA MET A 1 -4.60 14.76 15.34
C MET A 1 -4.39 15.57 14.08
N MET A 2 -4.90 15.11 12.93
CA MET A 2 -4.92 15.92 11.71
C MET A 2 -5.97 17.03 11.89
N GLN A 3 -5.59 18.30 11.70
CA GLN A 3 -6.53 19.42 11.78
C GLN A 3 -7.64 19.24 10.74
N LYS A 4 -8.90 19.43 11.15
CA LYS A 4 -10.05 19.51 10.24
C LYS A 4 -9.74 20.53 9.15
N GLY A 5 -9.61 20.07 7.90
CA GLY A 5 -9.36 20.92 6.73
C GLY A 5 -7.94 20.90 6.14
N ALA A 6 -7.00 20.13 6.69
CA ALA A 6 -5.67 20.01 6.08
C ALA A 6 -5.75 19.35 4.69
N GLU A 7 -5.30 20.08 3.67
CA GLU A 7 -5.20 19.61 2.28
C GLU A 7 -3.89 18.84 2.07
N ILE A 8 -3.94 17.72 1.35
CA ILE A 8 -2.73 16.99 0.96
C ILE A 8 -2.06 17.77 -0.17
N ARG A 9 -0.83 18.22 0.05
CA ARG A 9 -0.05 18.97 -0.95
C ARG A 9 1.16 18.17 -1.40
N LEU A 10 1.36 18.14 -2.72
CA LEU A 10 2.51 17.49 -3.32
C LEU A 10 3.57 18.52 -3.76
N PRO A 11 4.85 18.13 -3.79
CA PRO A 11 5.88 18.90 -4.49
C PRO A 11 5.48 19.11 -5.96
N ARG A 12 5.69 20.31 -6.51
CA ARG A 12 5.23 20.69 -7.88
C ARG A 12 5.68 19.76 -9.00
N LYS A 13 6.82 19.07 -8.84
CA LYS A 13 7.41 18.18 -9.85
C LYS A 13 7.30 16.70 -9.49
N ALA A 14 6.50 16.35 -8.47
CA ALA A 14 6.31 14.95 -8.09
C ALA A 14 5.75 14.15 -9.27
N LYS A 15 6.36 12.99 -9.54
CA LYS A 15 5.92 12.03 -10.55
C LYS A 15 5.57 10.67 -9.95
N PHE A 16 6.19 10.35 -8.82
CA PHE A 16 6.04 9.11 -8.09
C PHE A 16 5.84 9.48 -6.62
N VAL A 17 4.77 8.94 -6.01
CA VAL A 17 4.42 9.22 -4.62
C VAL A 17 4.04 7.92 -3.92
N ARG A 18 4.89 7.50 -2.99
CA ARG A 18 4.50 6.51 -1.99
C ARG A 18 3.61 7.19 -0.96
N ILE A 19 2.38 6.72 -0.82
CA ILE A 19 1.47 7.15 0.22
C ILE A 19 1.89 6.43 1.51
N HIS A 20 2.28 7.22 2.51
CA HIS A 20 2.79 6.79 3.82
C HIS A 20 4.14 6.05 3.77
N ALA A 21 5.16 6.66 4.36
CA ALA A 21 6.39 5.95 4.75
C ALA A 21 6.19 5.19 6.08
N SER A 22 5.31 5.70 6.95
CA SER A 22 4.90 5.13 8.23
C SER A 22 3.45 5.50 8.52
N GLY A 23 2.76 4.70 9.32
CA GLY A 23 1.34 4.88 9.61
C GLY A 23 0.46 4.30 8.52
N ASP A 24 -0.83 4.67 8.53
CA ASP A 24 -1.83 4.12 7.61
C ASP A 24 -3.02 5.10 7.46
N PHE A 25 -3.97 4.77 6.59
CA PHE A 25 -5.27 5.41 6.57
C PHE A 25 -6.01 5.16 7.89
N PHE A 26 -6.58 6.22 8.49
CA PHE A 26 -7.21 6.14 9.81
C PHE A 26 -8.70 6.50 9.80
N SER A 27 -9.25 6.87 8.65
CA SER A 27 -10.68 7.10 8.45
C SER A 27 -11.04 7.03 6.97
N GLN A 28 -12.31 6.75 6.67
CA GLN A 28 -12.82 6.78 5.30
C GLN A 28 -12.64 8.16 4.66
N GLU A 29 -12.89 9.24 5.42
CA GLU A 29 -12.71 10.61 4.92
C GLU A 29 -11.26 10.89 4.51
N TYR A 30 -10.28 10.34 5.25
CA TYR A 30 -8.87 10.50 4.91
C TYR A 30 -8.47 9.68 3.69
N PHE A 31 -8.95 8.44 3.58
CA PHE A 31 -8.77 7.60 2.39
C PHE A 31 -9.34 8.30 1.13
N ASP A 32 -10.57 8.81 1.23
CA ASP A 32 -11.24 9.55 0.16
C ASP A 32 -10.49 10.81 -0.30
N LYS A 33 -9.80 11.50 0.63
CA LYS A 33 -8.97 12.66 0.27
C LYS A 33 -7.78 12.25 -0.61
N TRP A 34 -7.18 11.09 -0.35
CA TRP A 34 -6.12 10.55 -1.22
C TRP A 34 -6.66 10.15 -2.59
N LEU A 35 -7.82 9.49 -2.66
CA LEU A 35 -8.44 9.15 -3.94
C LEU A 35 -8.70 10.41 -4.78
N LYS A 36 -9.31 11.45 -4.18
CA LYS A 36 -9.56 12.74 -4.84
C LYS A 36 -8.28 13.41 -5.33
N LEU A 37 -7.18 13.30 -4.58
CA LEU A 37 -5.88 13.83 -5.03
C LEU A 37 -5.39 13.08 -6.27
N CYS A 38 -5.42 11.74 -6.23
CA CYS A 38 -4.99 10.90 -7.35
C CYS A 38 -5.80 11.22 -8.62
N GLU A 39 -7.13 11.37 -8.51
CA GLU A 39 -8.02 11.76 -9.62
C GLU A 39 -7.65 13.13 -10.22
N ARG A 40 -7.30 14.11 -9.38
CA ARG A 40 -6.93 15.48 -9.81
C ARG A 40 -5.52 15.56 -10.39
N THR A 41 -4.71 14.53 -10.21
CA THR A 41 -3.30 14.50 -10.62
C THR A 41 -2.97 13.24 -11.42
N PRO A 42 -3.65 13.02 -12.56
CA PRO A 42 -3.53 11.77 -13.32
C PRO A 42 -2.12 11.50 -13.87
N ASN A 43 -1.25 12.51 -13.91
CA ASN A 43 0.14 12.42 -14.35
C ASN A 43 1.14 12.05 -13.23
N VAL A 44 0.65 11.78 -12.02
CA VAL A 44 1.43 11.33 -10.87
C VAL A 44 1.05 9.88 -10.59
N HIS A 45 2.06 9.05 -10.39
CA HIS A 45 1.90 7.64 -10.08
C HIS A 45 2.02 7.40 -8.58
N TYR A 46 1.02 6.74 -7.99
CA TYR A 46 0.91 6.50 -6.56
C TYR A 46 0.97 5.02 -6.23
N TRP A 47 1.54 4.71 -5.08
CA TRP A 47 1.39 3.38 -4.48
C TRP A 47 1.29 3.48 -2.96
N ALA A 48 0.61 2.52 -2.35
CA ALA A 48 0.46 2.42 -0.91
C ALA A 48 0.43 0.97 -0.44
N PHE A 49 1.03 0.73 0.72
CA PHE A 49 0.78 -0.46 1.53
C PHE A 49 -0.22 -0.09 2.61
N THR A 50 -1.25 -0.91 2.84
CA THR A 50 -2.25 -0.61 3.89
C THR A 50 -2.78 -1.87 4.59
N LYS A 51 -2.94 -1.77 5.91
CA LYS A 51 -3.68 -2.70 6.78
C LYS A 51 -5.12 -2.21 7.02
N SER A 52 -5.43 -0.96 6.68
CA SER A 52 -6.75 -0.34 6.80
C SER A 52 -7.69 -0.73 5.64
N LEU A 53 -7.83 -2.03 5.45
CA LEU A 53 -8.59 -2.66 4.36
C LEU A 53 -10.08 -2.29 4.31
N PRO A 54 -10.79 -2.09 5.45
CA PRO A 54 -12.19 -1.65 5.39
C PRO A 54 -12.41 -0.40 4.54
N TYR A 55 -11.48 0.58 4.60
CA TYR A 55 -11.63 1.83 3.85
C TYR A 55 -11.39 1.66 2.35
N TRP A 56 -10.48 0.75 1.99
CA TRP A 56 -10.28 0.35 0.60
C TRP A 56 -11.52 -0.36 0.07
N ILE A 57 -12.06 -1.34 0.80
CA ILE A 57 -13.18 -2.17 0.35
C ILE A 57 -14.44 -1.33 0.09
N GLU A 58 -14.72 -0.33 0.93
CA GLU A 58 -15.82 0.63 0.69
C GLU A 58 -15.71 1.36 -0.67
N ARG A 59 -14.52 1.37 -1.29
CA ARG A 59 -14.19 2.07 -2.54
C ARG A 59 -13.51 1.18 -3.57
N ILE A 60 -13.63 -0.14 -3.46
CA ILE A 60 -12.90 -1.09 -4.31
C ILE A 60 -13.15 -0.85 -5.81
N GLU A 61 -14.37 -0.48 -6.18
CA GLU A 61 -14.78 -0.15 -7.56
C GLU A 61 -14.41 1.28 -8.01
N ARG A 62 -13.75 2.06 -7.16
CA ARG A 62 -13.49 3.49 -7.37
C ARG A 62 -12.01 3.85 -7.15
N ILE A 63 -11.12 2.88 -7.24
CA ILE A 63 -9.68 3.14 -7.12
C ILE A 63 -9.17 3.80 -8.42
N PRO A 64 -8.57 5.00 -8.34
CA PRO A 64 -8.04 5.68 -9.51
C PRO A 64 -6.95 4.84 -10.21
N PRO A 65 -6.87 4.84 -11.54
CA PRO A 65 -5.94 3.98 -12.28
C PRO A 65 -4.45 4.32 -12.05
N ASN A 66 -4.16 5.53 -11.55
CA ASN A 66 -2.83 5.98 -11.18
C ASN A 66 -2.46 5.66 -9.72
N LEU A 67 -3.27 4.86 -9.01
CA LEU A 67 -3.01 4.42 -7.65
C LEU A 67 -2.94 2.89 -7.58
N VAL A 68 -1.78 2.37 -7.16
CA VAL A 68 -1.58 0.95 -6.88
C VAL A 68 -1.71 0.70 -5.38
N LEU A 69 -2.73 -0.04 -4.97
CA LEU A 69 -2.91 -0.46 -3.58
C LEU A 69 -2.41 -1.89 -3.38
N THR A 70 -1.66 -2.09 -2.30
CA THR A 70 -1.20 -3.40 -1.86
C THR A 70 -1.61 -3.62 -0.42
N ALA A 71 -2.40 -4.66 -0.14
CA ALA A 71 -2.76 -5.03 1.23
C ALA A 71 -1.50 -5.47 1.96
N SER A 72 -1.25 -4.94 3.16
CA SER A 72 -0.17 -5.43 4.01
C SER A 72 -0.74 -6.49 4.94
N TYR A 73 -0.30 -7.74 4.80
CA TYR A 73 -0.60 -8.78 5.78
C TYR A 73 -0.03 -8.43 7.17
N GLY A 74 -0.59 -9.04 8.21
CA GLY A 74 -0.25 -8.82 9.62
C GLY A 74 -1.10 -7.73 10.27
N GLY A 75 -2.30 -7.47 9.76
CA GLY A 75 -3.27 -6.52 10.29
C GLY A 75 -4.44 -7.18 11.02
N LYS A 76 -5.39 -6.37 11.47
CA LYS A 76 -6.61 -6.84 12.15
C LYS A 76 -7.70 -7.33 11.20
N SER A 77 -7.53 -7.12 9.90
CA SER A 77 -8.54 -7.34 8.87
C SER A 77 -8.02 -8.23 7.74
N ASP A 78 -7.01 -9.07 8.02
CA ASP A 78 -6.36 -9.93 7.03
C ASP A 78 -7.36 -10.88 6.36
N GLU A 79 -8.45 -11.25 7.04
CA GLU A 79 -9.55 -12.04 6.46
C GLU A 79 -10.19 -11.37 5.23
N LEU A 80 -10.11 -10.04 5.13
CA LEU A 80 -10.64 -9.30 4.00
C LEU A 80 -9.76 -9.42 2.75
N ILE A 81 -8.47 -9.75 2.90
CA ILE A 81 -7.56 -9.94 1.76
C ILE A 81 -8.06 -11.10 0.91
N GLU A 82 -8.31 -12.25 1.54
CA GLU A 82 -8.80 -13.45 0.86
C GLU A 82 -10.24 -13.26 0.38
N LYS A 83 -11.11 -12.70 1.24
CA LYS A 83 -12.53 -12.49 0.93
C LYS A 83 -12.77 -11.64 -0.31
N TYR A 84 -11.95 -10.61 -0.54
CA TYR A 84 -12.08 -9.70 -1.67
C TYR A 84 -11.02 -9.93 -2.76
N GLY A 85 -10.19 -10.97 -2.64
CA GLY A 85 -9.12 -11.26 -3.61
C GLY A 85 -8.12 -10.11 -3.76
N LEU A 86 -7.82 -9.40 -2.67
CA LEU A 86 -6.94 -8.24 -2.72
C LEU A 86 -5.51 -8.67 -3.00
N ARG A 87 -4.83 -7.93 -3.87
CA ARG A 87 -3.38 -8.01 -4.00
C ARG A 87 -2.71 -7.65 -2.67
N TYR A 88 -1.69 -8.41 -2.27
CA TYR A 88 -1.04 -8.23 -0.99
C TYR A 88 0.47 -8.33 -1.02
N ALA A 89 1.09 -7.80 0.04
CA ALA A 89 2.45 -8.05 0.43
C ALA A 89 2.47 -8.70 1.82
N LYS A 90 3.35 -9.68 2.02
CA LYS A 90 3.56 -10.33 3.32
C LYS A 90 5.03 -10.25 3.70
N VAL A 91 5.30 -9.82 4.94
CA VAL A 91 6.65 -9.77 5.48
C VAL A 91 7.03 -11.16 5.99
N PHE A 92 8.21 -11.62 5.59
CA PHE A 92 8.82 -12.85 6.04
C PHE A 92 10.11 -12.53 6.78
N LYS A 93 10.42 -13.35 7.79
CA LYS A 93 11.62 -13.19 8.60
C LYS A 93 12.88 -13.50 7.80
N HIS A 94 12.86 -14.61 7.05
CA HIS A 94 13.97 -15.03 6.21
C HIS A 94 13.49 -15.33 4.79
N GLU A 95 14.36 -15.16 3.79
CA GLU A 95 14.05 -15.50 2.40
C GLU A 95 13.64 -16.97 2.24
N ARG A 96 14.24 -17.88 3.03
CA ARG A 96 13.89 -19.31 3.04
C ARG A 96 12.43 -19.61 3.42
N ASP A 97 11.76 -18.67 4.10
CA ASP A 97 10.37 -18.82 4.52
C ASP A 97 9.38 -18.35 3.43
N VAL A 98 9.89 -17.71 2.37
CA VAL A 98 9.07 -17.22 1.26
C VAL A 98 8.58 -18.40 0.42
N PRO A 99 7.27 -18.50 0.14
CA PRO A 99 6.72 -19.55 -0.71
C PRO A 99 7.39 -19.61 -2.08
N LYS A 100 7.68 -20.82 -2.56
CA LYS A 100 8.28 -21.02 -3.89
C LYS A 100 7.42 -20.37 -4.97
N GLY A 101 8.03 -19.50 -5.77
CA GLY A 101 7.36 -18.78 -6.87
C GLY A 101 6.77 -17.43 -6.47
N MET A 102 6.76 -17.08 -5.18
CA MET A 102 6.43 -15.72 -4.75
C MET A 102 7.66 -14.82 -4.95
N GLN A 103 7.48 -13.68 -5.63
CA GLN A 103 8.54 -12.71 -5.84
C GLN A 103 8.85 -11.96 -4.55
N ILE A 104 10.12 -11.62 -4.31
CA ILE A 104 10.56 -10.80 -3.19
C ILE A 104 10.80 -9.39 -3.72
N ASP A 105 10.13 -8.40 -3.14
CA ASP A 105 10.31 -6.98 -3.48
C ASP A 105 11.29 -6.34 -2.49
N THR A 106 12.35 -5.72 -3.02
CA THR A 106 13.41 -5.08 -2.22
C THR A 106 13.58 -3.60 -2.55
N ASP A 107 12.88 -3.09 -3.57
CA ASP A 107 13.07 -1.75 -4.12
C ASP A 107 11.77 -1.05 -4.55
N ASP A 108 10.62 -1.52 -4.03
CA ASP A 108 9.27 -1.03 -4.34
C ASP A 108 8.83 -1.21 -5.82
N ARG A 109 9.62 -1.84 -6.70
CA ARG A 109 9.22 -2.01 -8.11
C ARG A 109 7.95 -2.82 -8.25
N HIS A 110 7.79 -3.88 -7.44
CA HIS A 110 6.55 -4.63 -7.45
C HIS A 110 5.43 -3.78 -6.88
N ALA A 111 5.65 -3.10 -5.76
CA ALA A 111 4.65 -2.22 -5.14
C ALA A 111 4.10 -1.15 -6.09
N MET A 112 4.94 -0.62 -6.99
CA MET A 112 4.58 0.41 -7.95
C MET A 112 3.75 -0.08 -9.14
N VAL A 113 3.64 -1.38 -9.41
CA VAL A 113 2.89 -1.87 -10.58
C VAL A 113 1.78 -2.82 -10.17
N ASN A 114 0.65 -2.79 -10.87
CA ASN A 114 -0.36 -3.83 -10.71
C ASN A 114 0.25 -5.18 -11.17
N GLY A 115 0.05 -6.21 -10.39
CA GLY A 115 0.70 -7.50 -10.58
C GLY A 115 0.38 -8.49 -9.47
N PRO A 116 1.10 -9.62 -9.39
CA PRO A 116 0.87 -10.60 -8.35
C PRO A 116 1.19 -10.05 -6.95
N SER A 117 0.73 -10.78 -5.93
CA SER A 117 1.18 -10.60 -4.55
C SER A 117 2.65 -10.99 -4.41
N PHE A 118 3.35 -10.33 -3.49
CA PHE A 118 4.79 -10.48 -3.31
C PHE A 118 5.22 -10.52 -1.83
N ALA A 119 6.43 -10.97 -1.58
CA ALA A 119 7.04 -11.02 -0.27
C ALA A 119 7.89 -9.78 -0.01
N LEU A 120 8.00 -9.42 1.26
CA LEU A 120 8.97 -8.47 1.79
C LEU A 120 9.82 -9.21 2.82
N ILE A 121 11.07 -8.80 3.00
CA ILE A 121 11.97 -9.35 4.03
C ILE A 121 12.09 -8.36 5.19
N ASP A 122 12.06 -8.88 6.40
CA ASP A 122 12.31 -8.09 7.59
C ASP A 122 13.79 -7.68 7.64
N ASN A 123 14.05 -6.37 7.51
CA ASN A 123 15.41 -5.81 7.50
C ASN A 123 15.99 -5.61 8.92
N PHE A 124 15.26 -5.95 9.98
CA PHE A 124 15.65 -5.63 11.36
C PHE A 124 16.44 -6.73 12.09
N GLU A 125 16.61 -7.92 11.51
CA GLU A 125 17.55 -8.91 12.05
C GLU A 125 18.81 -8.97 11.19
N LYS A 126 19.91 -8.43 11.71
CA LYS A 126 21.24 -8.85 11.29
C LYS A 126 21.37 -10.32 11.63
N GLU A 127 21.73 -11.16 10.67
CA GLU A 127 22.27 -12.48 11.01
C GLU A 127 23.42 -12.24 11.99
N ILE A 128 23.25 -12.70 13.23
CA ILE A 128 24.36 -12.85 14.15
C ILE A 128 25.00 -14.18 13.72
N ASP A 129 26.01 -14.08 12.87
CA ASP A 129 26.98 -15.15 12.64
C ASP A 129 27.73 -15.49 13.94
#